data_AF-A0A813G9L3-F1
#
_entry.id   AF-A0A813G9L3-F1
#
_cell.length_a   1.000
_cell.length_b   1.000
_cell.length_c   1.000
_cell.angle_alpha   90.00
_cell.angle_beta   90.00
_cell.angle_gamma   90.00
#
_symmetry.space_group_name_H-M   'P 1'
#
loop_
_entity.id
_entity.type
_entity.pdbx_description
1 polymer ?
#
loop_
_entity_poly.entity_id
_entity_poly.type
_entity_poly.pdbx_seq_one_letter_code
_entity_poly.pdbx_strand_id
1 'polypeptide(L)'
;MSRLLALCLLASLPTCLLADPGTGGPEAAALGAAGRFPGQDPGPAVATVVGQTLVLENSVFRARWSTTGSHLRLLDAGSPQSPVSIPGEDAFIIKLKGGRIVRSSELALTSKMQFQSTALEGDRSAFSASARAFGQAFRANLTGSGILCQWQASLRDGAGYARVTVRVSALELGQTVELDEIQLLGGWQQSGYGLKPVGDTGMRGGLLAGKGLIAALEHPFAVTGDASLPDGQLILDSKEPGEHKGAATWEFDVSAHVQPGAKLIPYVDNWQSHLKVMIKKMQLFRVHDRGSEILVVEDTHLGEASSSPKGNMYQLQLPTDLTWGRYLLRVSYEGLGYYDGSLVLGLNRKGMEGYISCALPWGQQLAAGESVEASLLLAAAPPDHLNEAVLHYVENERPRKAAPLLHYNSWYDIGTGRPYTEQDAIGVVHSMGSALGRRGITVDAYLLDDGWDDPEGPLWDFNSGFSAKAQKLREAAASYGSALGFW
;
A
#
# COMPACT_ATOMS: atom_id res chain seq x y z
N MET A 1 -62.13 4.80 -54.37
CA MET A 1 -62.82 6.11 -54.26
C MET A 1 -62.49 6.67 -52.89
N SER A 2 -61.40 7.43 -52.77
CA SER A 2 -61.33 8.90 -52.89
C SER A 2 -61.33 9.54 -51.50
N ARG A 3 -60.15 9.97 -51.01
CA ARG A 3 -59.75 11.40 -50.81
C ARG A 3 -60.18 11.91 -49.41
N LEU A 4 -59.40 12.67 -48.62
CA LEU A 4 -58.38 13.68 -48.91
C LEU A 4 -57.61 14.07 -47.60
N LEU A 5 -56.32 14.48 -47.75
CA LEU A 5 -55.47 15.48 -47.06
C LEU A 5 -55.71 15.85 -45.56
N ALA A 6 -54.71 15.76 -44.67
CA ALA A 6 -53.53 16.63 -44.46
C ALA A 6 -53.81 17.99 -43.78
N LEU A 7 -53.17 18.26 -42.63
CA LEU A 7 -52.60 19.59 -42.32
C LEU A 7 -51.52 19.50 -41.23
N CYS A 8 -50.28 19.79 -41.62
CA CYS A 8 -49.20 20.21 -40.74
C CYS A 8 -49.46 21.62 -40.21
N LEU A 9 -49.08 21.90 -38.96
CA LEU A 9 -48.83 23.25 -38.49
C LEU A 9 -47.55 23.26 -37.64
N LEU A 10 -46.50 23.75 -38.29
CA LEU A 10 -45.26 24.27 -37.72
C LEU A 10 -45.58 25.56 -36.95
N ALA A 11 -45.03 25.70 -35.74
CA ALA A 11 -44.83 26.98 -35.09
C ALA A 11 -43.50 26.96 -34.33
N SER A 12 -42.46 27.47 -34.99
CA SER A 12 -41.33 28.26 -34.47
C SER A 12 -40.92 28.08 -33.00
N LEU A 13 -39.84 27.34 -32.77
CA LEU A 13 -38.95 27.54 -31.63
C LEU A 13 -37.92 28.61 -32.02
N PRO A 14 -37.65 29.63 -31.18
CA PRO A 14 -36.58 30.58 -31.46
C PRO A 14 -35.24 29.91 -31.19
N THR A 15 -34.41 29.87 -32.23
CA THR A 15 -32.97 29.67 -32.17
C THR A 15 -32.36 30.75 -31.27
N CYS A 16 -31.88 30.36 -30.09
CA CYS A 16 -30.84 31.13 -29.39
C CYS A 16 -29.56 30.30 -29.44
N LEU A 17 -28.62 30.79 -30.24
CA LEU A 17 -27.25 30.32 -30.29
C LEU A 17 -26.55 30.53 -28.95
N LEU A 18 -25.74 29.52 -28.58
CA LEU A 18 -24.46 29.61 -27.88
C LEU A 18 -24.46 30.24 -26.48
N ALA A 19 -24.47 29.38 -25.47
CA ALA A 19 -23.52 29.50 -24.36
C ALA A 19 -22.58 28.29 -24.40
N ASP A 20 -21.30 28.60 -24.54
CA ASP A 20 -20.14 27.74 -24.70
C ASP A 20 -19.95 26.81 -23.48
N PRO A 21 -19.81 25.48 -23.61
CA PRO A 21 -19.43 24.62 -22.49
C PRO A 21 -17.90 24.61 -22.34
N GLY A 22 -17.30 25.77 -22.08
CA GLY A 22 -15.98 25.90 -21.46
C GLY A 22 -16.21 26.65 -20.16
N THR A 23 -16.05 26.08 -18.98
CA THR A 23 -14.81 25.47 -18.47
C THR A 23 -15.16 24.42 -17.41
N GLY A 24 -15.48 23.20 -17.83
CA GLY A 24 -15.17 22.05 -17.00
C GLY A 24 -13.66 21.87 -17.05
N GLY A 25 -12.96 22.14 -15.94
CA GLY A 25 -11.52 21.86 -15.86
C GLY A 25 -11.21 20.40 -16.22
N PRO A 26 -9.95 20.05 -16.53
CA PRO A 26 -9.55 18.69 -16.92
C PRO A 26 -10.04 17.59 -15.96
N GLU A 27 -10.29 17.92 -14.69
CA GLU A 27 -10.86 17.01 -13.67
C GLU A 27 -12.31 16.56 -13.93
N ALA A 28 -13.17 17.40 -14.53
CA ALA A 28 -14.57 17.06 -14.77
C ALA A 28 -14.72 16.08 -15.95
N ALA A 29 -13.85 16.18 -16.96
CA ALA A 29 -13.76 15.20 -18.05
C ALA A 29 -13.15 13.86 -17.57
N ALA A 30 -12.24 13.90 -16.60
CA ALA A 30 -11.63 12.70 -16.00
C ALA A 30 -12.67 11.82 -15.27
N LEU A 31 -13.65 12.42 -14.59
CA LEU A 31 -14.70 11.67 -13.85
C LEU A 31 -15.65 10.88 -14.76
N GLY A 32 -15.92 11.34 -15.98
CA GLY A 32 -16.72 10.61 -16.98
C GLY A 32 -15.95 9.47 -17.68
N ALA A 33 -14.62 9.56 -17.73
CA ALA A 33 -13.72 8.58 -18.35
C ALA A 33 -13.17 7.53 -17.36
N ALA A 34 -13.33 7.75 -16.05
CA ALA A 34 -12.68 7.00 -14.98
C ALA A 34 -12.99 5.48 -14.99
N GLY A 35 -14.11 5.06 -15.59
CA GLY A 35 -14.45 3.64 -15.76
C GLY A 35 -13.72 2.91 -16.88
N ARG A 36 -13.02 3.61 -17.79
CA ARG A 36 -12.31 3.00 -18.93
C ARG A 36 -10.81 3.14 -18.73
N PHE A 37 -10.07 2.07 -19.00
CA PHE A 37 -8.62 2.11 -18.97
C PHE A 37 -8.09 3.09 -20.04
N PRO A 38 -7.07 3.92 -19.74
CA PRO A 38 -6.50 4.84 -20.70
C PRO A 38 -5.86 4.12 -21.90
N GLY A 39 -6.19 4.54 -23.11
CA GLY A 39 -5.63 3.98 -24.35
C GLY A 39 -6.29 2.69 -24.82
N GLN A 40 -5.49 1.63 -24.97
CA GLN A 40 -5.95 0.34 -25.48
C GLN A 40 -6.85 -0.37 -24.45
N ASP A 41 -7.93 -1.01 -24.92
CA ASP A 41 -8.80 -1.81 -24.07
C ASP A 41 -8.06 -3.07 -23.55
N PRO A 42 -7.96 -3.30 -22.22
CA PRO A 42 -7.24 -4.44 -21.65
C PRO A 42 -7.73 -5.79 -22.18
N GLY A 43 -9.04 -5.92 -22.40
CA GLY A 43 -9.64 -7.18 -22.85
C GLY A 43 -9.59 -8.30 -21.79
N PRO A 44 -9.81 -9.56 -22.20
CA PRO A 44 -9.89 -10.69 -21.27
C PRO A 44 -8.53 -11.05 -20.65
N ALA A 45 -8.57 -11.50 -19.40
CA ALA A 45 -7.41 -12.01 -18.69
C ALA A 45 -7.06 -13.43 -19.17
N VAL A 46 -5.75 -13.69 -19.28
CA VAL A 46 -5.20 -14.97 -19.68
C VAL A 46 -4.13 -15.38 -18.67
N ALA A 47 -4.21 -16.64 -18.21
CA ALA A 47 -3.19 -17.27 -17.38
C ALA A 47 -2.58 -18.46 -18.14
N THR A 48 -1.28 -18.41 -18.40
CA THR A 48 -0.54 -19.49 -19.06
C THR A 48 0.66 -19.95 -18.25
N VAL A 49 0.96 -21.24 -18.34
CA VAL A 49 2.19 -21.83 -17.78
C VAL A 49 3.10 -22.20 -18.93
N VAL A 50 4.26 -21.54 -19.01
CA VAL A 50 5.27 -21.78 -20.05
C VAL A 50 6.53 -22.33 -19.36
N GLY A 51 6.72 -23.64 -19.43
CA GLY A 51 7.81 -24.30 -18.71
C GLY A 51 7.67 -24.13 -17.19
N GLN A 52 8.61 -23.39 -16.58
CA GLN A 52 8.60 -23.04 -15.15
C GLN A 52 8.26 -21.56 -14.93
N THR A 53 7.51 -20.95 -15.85
CA THR A 53 7.09 -19.56 -15.75
C THR A 53 5.57 -19.46 -15.81
N LEU A 54 4.99 -18.81 -14.81
CA LEU A 54 3.60 -18.40 -14.77
C LEU A 54 3.49 -17.05 -15.44
N VAL A 55 2.59 -16.91 -16.40
CA VAL A 55 2.33 -15.66 -17.11
C VAL A 55 0.87 -15.32 -16.94
N LEU A 56 0.60 -14.16 -16.33
CA LEU A 56 -0.73 -13.60 -16.16
C LEU A 56 -0.80 -12.30 -16.95
N GLU A 57 -1.64 -12.23 -17.97
CA GLU A 57 -1.63 -11.12 -18.91
C GLU A 57 -2.98 -10.83 -19.57
N ASN A 58 -3.05 -9.66 -20.18
CA ASN A 58 -4.03 -9.26 -21.17
C ASN A 58 -3.36 -8.30 -22.17
N SER A 59 -4.13 -7.49 -22.89
CA SER A 59 -3.57 -6.64 -23.95
C SER A 59 -2.68 -5.49 -23.43
N VAL A 60 -2.87 -5.05 -22.18
CA VAL A 60 -2.16 -3.89 -21.59
C VAL A 60 -1.29 -4.22 -20.39
N PHE A 61 -1.53 -5.34 -19.72
CA PHE A 61 -0.79 -5.76 -18.53
C PHE A 61 -0.25 -7.17 -18.69
N ARG A 62 0.98 -7.40 -18.19
CA ARG A 62 1.57 -8.71 -17.98
C ARG A 62 2.34 -8.72 -16.67
N ALA A 63 2.25 -9.81 -15.94
CA ALA A 63 3.19 -10.17 -14.89
C ALA A 63 3.66 -11.62 -15.04
N ARG A 64 4.93 -11.87 -14.71
CA ARG A 64 5.54 -13.19 -14.83
C ARG A 64 6.20 -13.61 -13.53
N TRP A 65 5.96 -14.87 -13.15
CA TRP A 65 6.62 -15.49 -12.00
C TRP A 65 7.39 -16.74 -12.42
N SER A 66 8.60 -16.93 -11.89
CA SER A 66 9.31 -18.20 -12.00
C SER A 66 8.91 -19.13 -10.87
N THR A 67 8.90 -20.43 -11.18
CA THR A 67 8.66 -21.55 -10.26
C THR A 67 9.85 -22.52 -10.27
N THR A 68 11.00 -22.10 -10.81
CA THR A 68 12.20 -22.94 -10.94
C THR A 68 12.69 -23.40 -9.57
N GLY A 69 13.02 -24.69 -9.45
CA GLY A 69 13.51 -25.26 -8.19
C GLY A 69 12.44 -25.31 -7.08
N SER A 70 11.15 -25.18 -7.42
CA SER A 70 10.04 -25.02 -6.45
C SER A 70 10.04 -23.66 -5.73
N HIS A 71 10.78 -22.68 -6.24
CA HIS A 71 10.87 -21.34 -5.68
C HIS A 71 9.95 -20.40 -6.45
N LEU A 72 9.07 -19.67 -5.75
CA LEU A 72 8.20 -18.67 -6.36
C LEU A 72 8.89 -17.30 -6.40
N ARG A 73 9.10 -16.74 -7.60
CA ARG A 73 9.80 -15.45 -7.77
C ARG A 73 9.06 -14.56 -8.76
N LEU A 74 8.88 -13.28 -8.46
CA LEU A 74 8.37 -12.30 -9.43
C LEU A 74 9.51 -11.86 -10.36
N LEU A 75 9.33 -12.05 -11.67
CA LEU A 75 10.34 -11.72 -12.69
C LEU A 75 10.17 -10.30 -13.21
N ASP A 76 8.95 -9.96 -13.62
CA ASP A 76 8.59 -8.67 -14.19
C ASP A 76 7.09 -8.43 -14.11
N ALA A 77 6.72 -7.15 -14.17
CA ALA A 77 5.35 -6.70 -14.29
C ALA A 77 5.27 -5.39 -15.10
N GLY A 78 4.12 -5.11 -15.70
CA GLY A 78 3.85 -3.85 -16.41
C GLY A 78 3.22 -4.10 -17.77
N SER A 79 3.49 -3.24 -18.74
CA SER A 79 2.99 -3.41 -20.10
C SER A 79 3.64 -4.64 -20.79
N PRO A 80 2.89 -5.41 -21.60
CA PRO A 80 3.46 -6.50 -22.39
C PRO A 80 4.60 -6.05 -23.31
N GLN A 81 4.54 -4.81 -23.82
CA GLN A 81 5.53 -4.22 -24.72
C GLN A 81 6.73 -3.63 -23.98
N SER A 82 6.55 -3.18 -22.75
CA SER A 82 7.60 -2.59 -21.92
C SER A 82 7.47 -3.08 -20.47
N PRO A 83 7.74 -4.37 -20.19
CA PRO A 83 7.69 -4.88 -18.83
C PRO A 83 8.81 -4.26 -18.01
N VAL A 84 8.52 -3.95 -16.74
CA VAL A 84 9.52 -3.55 -15.77
C VAL A 84 9.97 -4.82 -15.04
N SER A 85 11.22 -5.23 -15.24
CA SER A 85 11.75 -6.33 -14.41
C SER A 85 11.72 -5.90 -12.96
N ILE A 86 11.19 -6.78 -12.13
CA ILE A 86 11.11 -6.52 -10.71
C ILE A 86 12.33 -7.17 -10.09
N PRO A 87 13.23 -6.37 -9.50
CA PRO A 87 14.36 -6.91 -8.81
C PRO A 87 13.89 -7.50 -7.48
N GLY A 88 14.11 -8.79 -7.31
CA GLY A 88 13.77 -9.52 -6.10
C GLY A 88 14.06 -11.00 -6.28
N GLU A 89 14.48 -11.66 -5.19
CA GLU A 89 14.69 -13.11 -5.18
C GLU A 89 13.40 -13.88 -4.89
N ASP A 90 12.35 -13.16 -4.48
CA ASP A 90 11.16 -13.69 -3.84
C ASP A 90 9.92 -12.95 -4.29
N ALA A 91 8.83 -13.70 -4.47
CA ALA A 91 7.52 -13.11 -4.69
C ALA A 91 6.93 -12.48 -3.42
N PHE A 92 7.39 -12.90 -2.24
CA PHE A 92 7.09 -12.29 -0.95
C PHE A 92 8.08 -12.73 0.14
N ILE A 93 8.17 -11.96 1.22
CA ILE A 93 8.98 -12.24 2.41
C ILE A 93 8.10 -12.08 3.65
N ILE A 94 8.18 -13.03 4.57
CA ILE A 94 7.55 -12.98 5.89
C ILE A 94 8.65 -12.77 6.94
N LYS A 95 8.53 -11.71 7.74
CA LYS A 95 9.39 -11.49 8.90
C LYS A 95 8.65 -11.92 10.16
N LEU A 96 9.23 -12.85 10.89
CA LEU A 96 8.75 -13.29 12.20
C LEU A 96 9.46 -12.51 13.30
N LYS A 97 8.88 -12.45 14.49
CA LYS A 97 9.55 -11.88 15.68
C LYS A 97 10.89 -12.60 15.94
N GLY A 98 11.85 -11.87 16.47
CA GLY A 98 13.23 -12.34 16.66
C GLY A 98 14.09 -12.32 15.40
N GLY A 99 13.68 -11.59 14.36
CA GLY A 99 14.49 -11.35 13.16
C GLY A 99 14.54 -12.51 12.16
N ARG A 100 13.74 -13.57 12.36
CA ARG A 100 13.68 -14.69 11.43
C ARG A 100 12.96 -14.28 10.15
N ILE A 101 13.66 -14.36 9.04
CA ILE A 101 13.15 -14.10 7.69
C ILE A 101 12.75 -15.43 7.06
N VAL A 102 11.54 -15.49 6.48
CA VAL A 102 11.04 -16.63 5.71
C VAL A 102 10.72 -16.15 4.30
N ARG A 103 11.50 -16.61 3.34
CA ARG A 103 11.40 -16.20 1.94
C ARG A 103 10.46 -17.11 1.16
N SER A 104 9.72 -16.58 0.19
CA SER A 104 8.85 -17.39 -0.68
C SER A 104 9.60 -18.51 -1.42
N SER A 105 10.88 -18.31 -1.70
CA SER A 105 11.79 -19.29 -2.26
C SER A 105 12.25 -20.33 -1.23
N GLU A 106 12.27 -20.05 0.06
CA GLU A 106 12.63 -21.06 1.08
C GLU A 106 11.45 -21.99 1.42
N LEU A 107 10.23 -21.62 1.01
CA LEU A 107 9.03 -22.39 1.31
C LEU A 107 8.85 -23.55 0.34
N ALA A 108 8.39 -24.69 0.88
CA ALA A 108 8.01 -25.83 0.08
C ALA A 108 6.59 -25.67 -0.46
N LEU A 109 6.41 -25.92 -1.75
CA LEU A 109 5.08 -26.13 -2.34
C LEU A 109 4.42 -27.35 -1.70
N THR A 110 3.19 -27.18 -1.23
CA THR A 110 2.42 -28.33 -0.73
C THR A 110 2.09 -29.26 -1.89
N SER A 111 2.34 -30.57 -1.70
CA SER A 111 2.27 -31.61 -2.74
C SER A 111 0.91 -31.79 -3.43
N LYS A 112 -0.13 -31.08 -2.97
CA LYS A 112 -1.50 -31.15 -3.50
C LYS A 112 -1.87 -30.01 -4.47
N MET A 113 -1.00 -29.03 -4.71
CA MET A 113 -1.26 -27.98 -5.71
C MET A 113 -0.05 -27.78 -6.63
N GLN A 114 -0.24 -28.09 -7.92
CA GLN A 114 0.51 -27.44 -8.99
C GLN A 114 -0.02 -26.01 -9.15
N PHE A 115 0.80 -25.08 -9.66
CA PHE A 115 0.30 -23.76 -10.04
C PHE A 115 -0.77 -23.92 -11.13
N GLN A 116 -2.03 -23.95 -10.72
CA GLN A 116 -3.16 -24.10 -11.62
C GLN A 116 -3.76 -22.73 -11.88
N SER A 117 -3.93 -22.41 -13.16
CA SER A 117 -4.81 -21.32 -13.56
C SER A 117 -6.23 -21.66 -13.10
N THR A 118 -6.84 -20.77 -12.32
CA THR A 118 -8.21 -20.87 -11.86
C THR A 118 -8.99 -19.73 -12.51
N ALA A 119 -10.08 -20.06 -13.20
CA ALA A 119 -11.02 -19.05 -13.67
C ALA A 119 -11.66 -18.38 -12.45
N LEU A 120 -11.74 -17.05 -12.48
CA LEU A 120 -12.45 -16.26 -11.49
C LEU A 120 -13.84 -15.98 -12.01
N GLU A 121 -14.85 -16.43 -11.28
CA GLU A 121 -16.23 -16.07 -11.57
C GLU A 121 -16.48 -14.60 -11.21
N GLY A 122 -17.35 -13.96 -12.00
CA GLY A 122 -17.88 -12.65 -11.69
C GLY A 122 -19.04 -12.76 -10.69
N ASP A 123 -18.97 -12.02 -9.59
CA ASP A 123 -20.07 -11.91 -8.65
C ASP A 123 -20.88 -10.65 -8.95
N ARG A 124 -22.05 -10.80 -9.58
CA ARG A 124 -22.93 -9.68 -9.96
C ARG A 124 -23.38 -8.82 -8.78
N SER A 125 -23.36 -9.35 -7.56
CA SER A 125 -23.76 -8.64 -6.34
C SER A 125 -22.60 -7.89 -5.67
N ALA A 126 -21.37 -8.10 -6.14
CA ALA A 126 -20.20 -7.44 -5.58
C ALA A 126 -20.27 -5.92 -5.76
N PHE A 127 -19.90 -5.20 -4.70
CA PHE A 127 -19.84 -3.74 -4.68
C PHE A 127 -18.82 -3.20 -5.70
N SER A 128 -17.62 -3.79 -5.74
CA SER A 128 -16.56 -3.38 -6.67
C SER A 128 -16.84 -3.85 -8.10
N ALA A 129 -16.52 -3.02 -9.09
CA ALA A 129 -16.70 -3.36 -10.49
C ALA A 129 -15.80 -4.51 -10.94
N SER A 130 -14.57 -4.56 -10.41
CA SER A 130 -13.62 -5.63 -10.72
C SER A 130 -14.10 -7.01 -10.28
N ALA A 131 -14.74 -7.12 -9.11
CA ALA A 131 -15.24 -8.40 -8.60
C ALA A 131 -16.47 -8.92 -9.37
N ARG A 132 -17.20 -8.03 -10.05
CA ARG A 132 -18.28 -8.42 -10.98
C ARG A 132 -17.76 -9.01 -12.29
N ALA A 133 -16.51 -8.73 -12.66
CA ALA A 133 -15.90 -9.23 -13.88
C ALA A 133 -15.35 -10.65 -13.68
N PHE A 134 -15.33 -11.43 -14.76
CA PHE A 134 -14.58 -12.68 -14.79
C PHE A 134 -13.07 -12.41 -14.75
N GLY A 135 -12.25 -13.45 -14.67
CA GLY A 135 -10.81 -13.29 -14.75
C GLY A 135 -10.06 -14.60 -14.60
N GLN A 136 -8.76 -14.48 -14.35
CA GLN A 136 -7.86 -15.60 -14.16
C GLN A 136 -6.99 -15.39 -12.92
N ALA A 137 -6.63 -16.48 -12.26
CA ALA A 137 -5.70 -16.46 -11.14
C ALA A 137 -4.75 -17.65 -11.15
N PHE A 138 -3.55 -17.45 -10.60
CA PHE A 138 -2.72 -18.54 -10.09
C PHE A 138 -2.86 -18.60 -8.56
N ARG A 139 -2.83 -19.82 -8.01
CA ARG A 139 -2.87 -20.07 -6.57
C ARG A 139 -1.79 -21.07 -6.18
N ALA A 140 -1.22 -20.87 -4.99
CA ALA A 140 -0.30 -21.82 -4.39
C ALA A 140 -0.39 -21.76 -2.86
N ASN A 141 -0.26 -22.92 -2.23
CA ASN A 141 -0.05 -23.03 -0.79
C ASN A 141 1.41 -23.41 -0.55
N LEU A 142 2.14 -22.53 0.13
CA LEU A 142 3.55 -22.67 0.46
C LEU A 142 3.70 -22.83 1.97
N THR A 143 4.53 -23.77 2.39
CA THR A 143 4.71 -24.11 3.82
C THR A 143 6.17 -24.20 4.19
N GLY A 144 6.49 -23.79 5.42
CA GLY A 144 7.84 -23.83 5.96
C GLY A 144 7.88 -23.01 7.25
N SER A 145 8.87 -23.23 8.10
CA SER A 145 9.05 -22.42 9.32
C SER A 145 7.82 -22.36 10.26
N GLY A 146 6.94 -23.37 10.24
CA GLY A 146 5.72 -23.41 11.07
C GLY A 146 4.55 -22.56 10.55
N ILE A 147 4.68 -21.97 9.36
CA ILE A 147 3.63 -21.15 8.74
C ILE A 147 3.09 -21.77 7.45
N LEU A 148 1.83 -21.43 7.15
CA LEU A 148 1.18 -21.64 5.86
C LEU A 148 0.98 -20.28 5.19
N CYS A 149 1.45 -20.16 3.95
CA CYS A 149 1.24 -19.00 3.09
C CYS A 149 0.37 -19.40 1.91
N GLN A 150 -0.84 -18.84 1.83
CA GLN A 150 -1.74 -18.99 0.69
C GLN A 150 -1.51 -17.79 -0.25
N TRP A 151 -0.81 -18.05 -1.35
CA TRP A 151 -0.47 -17.05 -2.36
C TRP A 151 -1.47 -17.11 -3.51
N GLN A 152 -1.89 -15.95 -4.01
CA GLN A 152 -2.69 -15.81 -5.22
C GLN A 152 -2.20 -14.62 -6.04
N ALA A 153 -2.08 -14.78 -7.36
CA ALA A 153 -1.99 -13.67 -8.31
C ALA A 153 -3.23 -13.70 -9.22
N SER A 154 -3.95 -12.60 -9.35
CA SER A 154 -5.24 -12.52 -10.05
C SER A 154 -5.33 -11.31 -10.96
N LEU A 155 -5.94 -11.50 -12.13
CA LEU A 155 -6.21 -10.46 -13.13
C LEU A 155 -7.66 -10.60 -13.59
N ARG A 156 -8.43 -9.52 -13.48
CA ARG A 156 -9.82 -9.46 -13.93
C ARG A 156 -9.90 -9.00 -15.38
N ASP A 157 -10.92 -9.44 -16.09
CA ASP A 157 -11.20 -9.00 -17.46
C ASP A 157 -11.43 -7.49 -17.48
N GLY A 158 -10.81 -6.80 -18.45
CA GLY A 158 -10.90 -5.35 -18.58
C GLY A 158 -10.07 -4.55 -17.56
N ALA A 159 -9.34 -5.20 -16.64
CA ALA A 159 -8.48 -4.52 -15.68
C ALA A 159 -7.06 -4.31 -16.23
N GLY A 160 -6.48 -3.13 -15.98
CA GLY A 160 -5.07 -2.83 -16.27
C GLY A 160 -4.09 -3.27 -15.17
N TYR A 161 -4.51 -4.13 -14.25
CA TYR A 161 -3.76 -4.46 -13.05
C TYR A 161 -4.03 -5.88 -12.56
N ALA A 162 -3.00 -6.49 -11.97
CA ALA A 162 -3.12 -7.71 -11.19
C ALA A 162 -3.10 -7.41 -9.68
N ARG A 163 -3.83 -8.22 -8.93
CA ARG A 163 -3.79 -8.27 -7.47
C ARG A 163 -3.07 -9.53 -7.02
N VAL A 164 -2.02 -9.36 -6.21
CA VAL A 164 -1.25 -10.43 -5.57
C VAL A 164 -1.57 -10.44 -4.09
N THR A 165 -2.15 -11.52 -3.58
CA THR A 165 -2.43 -11.68 -2.15
C THR A 165 -1.55 -12.76 -1.53
N VAL A 166 -1.15 -12.53 -0.28
CA VAL A 166 -0.55 -13.55 0.58
C VAL A 166 -1.30 -13.54 1.90
N ARG A 167 -1.95 -14.67 2.18
CA ARG A 167 -2.56 -14.94 3.48
C ARG A 167 -1.64 -15.83 4.30
N VAL A 168 -1.32 -15.39 5.50
CA VAL A 168 -0.41 -16.08 6.42
C VAL A 168 -1.20 -16.60 7.61
N SER A 169 -0.99 -17.86 7.97
CA SER A 169 -1.52 -18.49 9.18
C SER A 169 -0.50 -19.44 9.78
N ALA A 170 -0.77 -19.93 11.00
CA ALA A 170 -0.07 -21.10 11.54
C ALA A 170 -0.24 -22.31 10.61
N LEU A 171 0.79 -23.14 10.50
CA LEU A 171 0.73 -24.39 9.72
C LEU A 171 -0.15 -25.43 10.41
N GLU A 172 0.00 -25.57 11.73
CA GLU A 172 -0.76 -26.53 12.53
C GLU A 172 -1.87 -25.83 13.32
N LEU A 173 -3.02 -26.49 13.41
CA LEU A 173 -4.15 -26.01 14.20
C LEU A 173 -3.75 -25.94 15.68
N GLY A 174 -4.08 -24.84 16.35
CA GLY A 174 -3.74 -24.63 17.77
C GLY A 174 -2.42 -23.90 18.01
N GLN A 175 -1.59 -23.70 16.98
CA GLN A 175 -0.35 -22.94 17.09
C GLN A 175 -0.57 -21.44 16.84
N THR A 176 0.29 -20.62 17.42
CA THR A 176 0.37 -19.17 17.19
C THR A 176 1.54 -18.84 16.27
N VAL A 177 1.50 -17.66 15.64
CA VAL A 177 2.60 -17.14 14.83
C VAL A 177 2.95 -15.74 15.30
N GLU A 178 4.19 -15.51 15.73
CA GLU A 178 4.65 -14.17 16.04
C GLU A 178 5.13 -13.48 14.75
N LEU A 179 4.21 -12.73 14.13
CA LEU A 179 4.44 -12.08 12.85
C LEU A 179 4.87 -10.62 13.06
N ASP A 180 5.93 -10.22 12.39
CA ASP A 180 6.43 -8.84 12.43
C ASP A 180 6.03 -8.05 11.18
N GLU A 181 6.24 -8.61 9.99
CA GLU A 181 5.98 -7.94 8.71
C GLU A 181 5.66 -8.92 7.57
N ILE A 182 4.81 -8.49 6.63
CA ILE A 182 4.60 -9.15 5.33
C ILE A 182 5.06 -8.20 4.22
N GLN A 183 6.11 -8.56 3.49
CA GLN A 183 6.61 -7.80 2.35
C GLN A 183 6.21 -8.49 1.05
N LEU A 184 5.44 -7.81 0.20
CA LEU A 184 4.95 -8.36 -1.08
C LEU A 184 5.75 -7.89 -2.30
N LEU A 185 6.50 -6.81 -2.13
CA LEU A 185 7.45 -6.32 -3.13
C LEU A 185 8.68 -5.82 -2.39
N GLY A 186 9.87 -6.20 -2.84
CA GLY A 186 11.09 -5.93 -2.10
C GLY A 186 12.34 -6.25 -2.89
N GLY A 187 13.25 -5.29 -3.01
CA GLY A 187 14.56 -5.58 -3.60
C GLY A 187 15.24 -4.38 -4.23
N TRP A 188 16.46 -4.63 -4.70
CA TRP A 188 17.35 -3.64 -5.27
C TRP A 188 17.19 -3.48 -6.77
N GLN A 189 16.75 -2.32 -7.18
CA GLN A 189 16.73 -1.91 -8.56
C GLN A 189 18.15 -1.78 -9.12
N GLN A 190 18.42 -2.43 -10.26
CA GLN A 190 19.51 -1.97 -11.13
C GLN A 190 19.24 -0.52 -11.57
N SER A 191 20.31 0.21 -11.91
CA SER A 191 20.19 1.60 -12.35
C SER A 191 19.19 1.71 -13.49
N GLY A 192 18.13 2.48 -13.26
CA GLY A 192 17.11 2.74 -14.25
C GLY A 192 15.83 1.92 -14.16
N TYR A 193 15.57 1.01 -13.21
CA TYR A 193 14.22 0.40 -13.12
C TYR A 193 13.12 1.39 -12.75
N GLY A 194 13.46 2.46 -12.02
CA GLY A 194 12.70 3.70 -12.04
C GLY A 194 11.40 3.72 -11.25
N LEU A 195 10.98 2.64 -10.56
CA LEU A 195 9.89 2.76 -9.59
C LEU A 195 10.38 3.58 -8.40
N LYS A 196 9.66 4.66 -8.13
CA LYS A 196 9.94 5.55 -7.01
C LYS A 196 8.68 5.76 -6.18
N PRO A 197 8.80 6.04 -4.89
CA PRO A 197 7.67 6.50 -4.09
C PRO A 197 7.03 7.72 -4.75
N VAL A 198 5.70 7.71 -4.84
CA VAL A 198 4.92 8.86 -5.32
C VAL A 198 4.37 9.62 -4.11
N GLY A 199 4.53 10.94 -4.14
CA GLY A 199 4.19 11.81 -3.01
C GLY A 199 5.30 11.89 -1.96
N ASP A 200 4.93 12.30 -0.74
CA ASP A 200 5.89 12.50 0.35
C ASP A 200 6.42 11.17 0.89
N THR A 201 7.74 11.10 1.07
CA THR A 201 8.42 9.94 1.65
C THR A 201 7.99 9.74 3.10
N GLY A 202 7.45 8.57 3.43
CA GLY A 202 6.97 8.24 4.77
C GLY A 202 5.44 8.22 4.92
N MET A 203 4.69 8.57 3.88
CA MET A 203 3.23 8.38 3.86
C MET A 203 2.89 6.89 3.91
N ARG A 204 2.09 6.48 4.90
CA ARG A 204 1.53 5.13 4.94
C ARG A 204 0.53 4.93 3.81
N GLY A 205 0.51 3.75 3.21
CA GLY A 205 -0.34 3.44 2.06
C GLY A 205 0.10 4.13 0.75
N GLY A 206 1.33 4.66 0.69
CA GLY A 206 1.88 5.23 -0.54
C GLY A 206 2.05 4.19 -1.66
N LEU A 207 2.17 4.65 -2.90
CA LEU A 207 2.42 3.82 -4.07
C LEU A 207 3.81 4.07 -4.66
N LEU A 208 4.37 3.06 -5.32
CA LEU A 208 5.52 3.19 -6.20
C LEU A 208 5.03 3.35 -7.64
N ALA A 209 5.64 4.26 -8.40
CA ALA A 209 5.39 4.36 -9.83
C ALA A 209 6.67 4.66 -10.61
N GLY A 210 6.71 4.18 -11.85
CA GLY A 210 7.83 4.42 -12.75
C GLY A 210 7.84 3.47 -13.94
N LYS A 211 8.31 3.97 -15.09
CA LYS A 211 8.45 3.18 -16.34
C LYS A 211 7.19 2.39 -16.74
N GLY A 212 6.02 2.97 -16.48
CA GLY A 212 4.73 2.37 -16.84
C GLY A 212 4.29 1.21 -15.93
N LEU A 213 4.87 1.08 -14.75
CA LEU A 213 4.40 0.19 -13.69
C LEU A 213 4.03 1.00 -12.44
N ILE A 214 2.96 0.57 -11.79
CA ILE A 214 2.54 1.01 -10.47
C ILE A 214 2.56 -0.20 -9.54
N ALA A 215 3.06 -0.02 -8.32
CA ALA A 215 2.95 -1.00 -7.25
C ALA A 215 2.45 -0.35 -5.96
N ALA A 216 1.47 -0.96 -5.29
CA ALA A 216 0.93 -0.45 -4.04
C ALA A 216 0.40 -1.58 -3.17
N LEU A 217 0.59 -1.50 -1.85
CA LEU A 217 -0.05 -2.43 -0.93
C LEU A 217 -1.37 -1.82 -0.43
N GLU A 218 -2.46 -2.56 -0.58
CA GLU A 218 -3.83 -2.12 -0.33
C GLU A 218 -4.16 -2.14 1.18
N HIS A 219 -3.40 -1.41 1.99
CA HIS A 219 -3.62 -1.31 3.43
C HIS A 219 -3.19 0.07 3.97
N PRO A 220 -3.99 0.72 4.83
CA PRO A 220 -3.69 2.07 5.33
C PRO A 220 -2.42 2.14 6.19
N PHE A 221 -1.99 1.02 6.76
CA PHE A 221 -0.74 0.94 7.52
C PHE A 221 0.46 0.45 6.72
N ALA A 222 0.29 0.17 5.42
CA ALA A 222 1.39 -0.26 4.57
C ALA A 222 2.51 0.78 4.53
N VAL A 223 3.74 0.28 4.45
CA VAL A 223 4.93 1.10 4.25
C VAL A 223 5.45 0.81 2.85
N THR A 224 5.45 1.86 2.04
CA THR A 224 5.96 1.83 0.67
C THR A 224 7.09 2.82 0.56
N GLY A 225 8.24 2.40 0.05
CA GLY A 225 9.42 3.26 0.07
C GLY A 225 10.69 2.56 -0.39
N ASP A 226 11.81 3.23 -0.16
CA ASP A 226 13.16 2.63 -0.18
C ASP A 226 13.51 1.97 1.16
N ALA A 227 12.48 1.62 1.95
CA ALA A 227 12.54 1.12 3.32
C ALA A 227 13.25 2.04 4.33
N SER A 228 13.55 3.29 3.97
CA SER A 228 14.00 4.27 4.95
C SER A 228 12.83 4.97 5.64
N LEU A 229 12.98 5.21 6.95
CA LEU A 229 12.15 6.11 7.75
C LEU A 229 12.22 7.54 7.16
N PRO A 230 11.33 8.46 7.56
CA PRO A 230 11.33 9.84 7.07
C PRO A 230 12.68 10.58 7.25
N ASP A 231 13.49 10.18 8.22
CA ASP A 231 14.84 10.68 8.48
C ASP A 231 15.95 10.00 7.66
N GLY A 232 15.58 9.03 6.82
CA GLY A 232 16.49 8.28 5.97
C GLY A 232 17.20 7.11 6.66
N GLN A 233 16.55 6.41 7.61
CA GLN A 233 17.15 5.26 8.30
C GLN A 233 16.24 4.02 8.26
N LEU A 234 16.78 2.82 8.06
CA LEU A 234 16.08 1.55 8.21
C LEU A 234 16.53 0.88 9.50
N ILE A 235 15.63 0.63 10.44
CA ILE A 235 15.93 -0.16 11.65
C ILE A 235 15.94 -1.64 11.27
N LEU A 236 17.05 -2.32 11.53
CA LEU A 236 17.19 -3.76 11.35
C LEU A 236 16.78 -4.51 12.61
N ASP A 237 17.28 -4.05 13.76
CA ASP A 237 17.08 -4.70 15.05
C ASP A 237 17.26 -3.70 16.20
N SER A 238 16.73 -4.04 17.37
CA SER A 238 16.89 -3.25 18.59
C SER A 238 17.01 -4.13 19.84
N LYS A 239 17.87 -3.73 20.77
CA LYS A 239 17.95 -4.32 22.11
C LYS A 239 17.28 -3.39 23.12
N GLU A 240 16.41 -3.97 23.92
CA GLU A 240 15.75 -3.29 25.04
C GLU A 240 16.77 -2.75 26.06
N PRO A 241 16.40 -1.72 26.85
CA PRO A 241 17.21 -1.21 27.94
C PRO A 241 17.72 -2.32 28.87
N GLY A 242 18.98 -2.24 29.29
CA GLY A 242 19.58 -3.27 30.12
C GLY A 242 21.09 -3.18 30.28
N GLU A 243 21.67 -4.17 30.96
CA GLU A 243 23.11 -4.24 31.18
C GLU A 243 23.84 -4.75 29.91
N HIS A 244 24.71 -3.91 29.37
CA HIS A 244 25.65 -4.25 28.31
C HIS A 244 27.05 -3.84 28.76
N LYS A 245 27.82 -4.78 29.31
CA LYS A 245 29.17 -4.50 29.83
C LYS A 245 30.22 -5.38 29.16
N GLY A 246 31.31 -4.74 28.72
CA GLY A 246 32.43 -5.42 28.07
C GLY A 246 32.21 -5.64 26.57
N ALA A 247 33.13 -6.41 25.97
CA ALA A 247 33.12 -6.70 24.55
C ALA A 247 31.99 -7.68 24.18
N ALA A 248 31.25 -7.36 23.12
CA ALA A 248 30.15 -8.16 22.62
C ALA A 248 30.08 -8.11 21.08
N THR A 249 29.30 -9.02 20.51
CA THR A 249 28.94 -9.01 19.09
C THR A 249 27.44 -8.96 18.91
N TRP A 250 26.99 -8.34 17.82
CA TRP A 250 25.61 -8.31 17.39
C TRP A 250 25.54 -8.70 15.93
N GLU A 251 24.79 -9.75 15.62
CA GLU A 251 24.64 -10.27 14.26
C GLU A 251 23.21 -10.06 13.76
N PHE A 252 23.11 -9.72 12.47
CA PHE A 252 21.82 -9.58 11.80
C PHE A 252 21.90 -10.08 10.35
N ASP A 253 20.85 -10.74 9.87
CA ASP A 253 20.73 -11.19 8.49
C ASP A 253 20.34 -10.01 7.58
N VAL A 254 21.30 -9.53 6.80
CA VAL A 254 21.12 -8.39 5.87
C VAL A 254 21.02 -8.85 4.43
N SER A 255 20.73 -10.13 4.16
CA SER A 255 20.73 -10.68 2.80
C SER A 255 19.81 -9.90 1.85
N ALA A 256 18.66 -9.42 2.37
CA ALA A 256 17.71 -8.60 1.60
C ALA A 256 18.26 -7.20 1.22
N HIS A 257 19.35 -6.76 1.86
CA HIS A 257 19.96 -5.44 1.72
C HIS A 257 21.33 -5.47 1.03
N VAL A 258 21.77 -6.64 0.54
CA VAL A 258 23.03 -6.75 -0.18
C VAL A 258 22.77 -6.61 -1.68
N GLN A 259 23.38 -5.59 -2.30
CA GLN A 259 23.41 -5.43 -3.74
C GLN A 259 24.86 -5.41 -4.24
N PRO A 260 25.21 -6.24 -5.24
CA PRO A 260 26.56 -6.22 -5.82
C PRO A 260 26.95 -4.81 -6.30
N GLY A 261 28.12 -4.34 -5.88
CA GLY A 261 28.62 -3.00 -6.22
C GLY A 261 28.00 -1.83 -5.46
N ALA A 262 26.93 -2.03 -4.69
CA ALA A 262 26.32 -0.98 -3.88
C ALA A 262 27.13 -0.70 -2.62
N LYS A 263 26.79 0.39 -1.94
CA LYS A 263 27.35 0.73 -0.62
C LYS A 263 26.31 0.39 0.45
N LEU A 264 26.64 -0.50 1.36
CA LEU A 264 25.84 -0.73 2.56
C LEU A 264 26.35 0.18 3.68
N ILE A 265 25.47 0.96 4.31
CA ILE A 265 25.86 1.92 5.35
C ILE A 265 25.20 1.57 6.68
N PRO A 266 25.70 0.56 7.42
CA PRO A 266 25.16 0.23 8.71
C PRO A 266 25.54 1.26 9.79
N TYR A 267 24.67 1.41 10.78
CA TYR A 267 24.93 2.24 11.94
C TYR A 267 24.42 1.59 13.22
N VAL A 268 25.02 1.97 14.35
CA VAL A 268 24.46 1.71 15.68
C VAL A 268 24.09 3.04 16.31
N ASP A 269 22.92 3.08 16.91
CA ASP A 269 22.47 4.21 17.71
C ASP A 269 22.08 3.74 19.11
N ASN A 270 22.11 4.66 20.07
CA ASN A 270 21.77 4.39 21.46
C ASN A 270 20.79 5.45 21.92
N TRP A 271 19.52 5.21 21.58
CA TRP A 271 18.46 6.20 21.71
C TRP A 271 18.17 6.50 23.17
N GLN A 272 18.24 7.77 23.53
CA GLN A 272 17.89 8.28 24.86
C GLN A 272 18.81 7.79 26.00
N SER A 273 20.02 7.30 25.69
CA SER A 273 21.00 6.97 26.71
C SER A 273 22.17 7.95 26.78
N HIS A 274 22.62 8.20 28.01
CA HIS A 274 23.79 9.02 28.32
C HIS A 274 25.11 8.23 28.29
N LEU A 275 25.04 6.88 28.34
CA LEU A 275 26.22 6.03 28.25
C LEU A 275 26.61 5.80 26.79
N LYS A 276 27.91 5.74 26.55
CA LYS A 276 28.47 5.51 25.22
C LYS A 276 28.54 4.03 24.93
N VAL A 277 28.25 3.64 23.68
CA VAL A 277 28.61 2.33 23.15
C VAL A 277 29.75 2.51 22.16
N MET A 278 30.87 1.85 22.42
CA MET A 278 32.05 1.95 21.57
C MET A 278 32.00 0.86 20.49
N ILE A 279 31.78 1.26 19.24
CA ILE A 279 31.76 0.34 18.11
C ILE A 279 33.20 0.17 17.62
N LYS A 280 33.66 -1.08 17.52
CA LYS A 280 35.04 -1.41 17.15
C LYS A 280 35.19 -1.69 15.66
N LYS A 281 34.20 -2.38 15.09
CA LYS A 281 34.15 -2.71 13.66
C LYS A 281 32.78 -3.24 13.26
N MET A 282 32.49 -3.13 11.97
CA MET A 282 31.39 -3.80 11.31
C MET A 282 31.91 -4.65 10.16
N GLN A 283 31.42 -5.88 10.08
CA GLN A 283 31.88 -6.88 9.13
C GLN A 283 30.67 -7.51 8.43
N LEU A 284 30.74 -7.64 7.13
CA LEU A 284 29.76 -8.41 6.36
C LEU A 284 30.34 -9.78 6.03
N PHE A 285 29.63 -10.83 6.38
CA PHE A 285 29.99 -12.21 6.06
C PHE A 285 28.99 -12.79 5.06
N ARG A 286 29.49 -13.59 4.13
CA ARG A 286 28.67 -14.49 3.31
C ARG A 286 28.65 -15.86 3.95
N VAL A 287 27.46 -16.43 4.12
CA VAL A 287 27.26 -17.76 4.67
C VAL A 287 27.02 -18.74 3.52
N HIS A 288 27.85 -19.78 3.42
CA HIS A 288 27.67 -20.86 2.44
C HIS A 288 26.83 -22.02 3.01
N ASP A 289 26.32 -22.89 2.13
CA ASP A 289 25.39 -23.98 2.45
C ASP A 289 25.86 -24.92 3.58
N ARG A 290 27.17 -25.02 3.82
CA ARG A 290 27.75 -25.83 4.91
C ARG A 290 27.93 -25.07 6.23
N GLY A 291 27.39 -23.85 6.33
CA GLY A 291 27.50 -22.98 7.50
C GLY A 291 28.82 -22.22 7.61
N SER A 292 29.75 -22.35 6.66
CA SER A 292 31.01 -21.59 6.67
C SER A 292 30.78 -20.14 6.31
N GLU A 293 31.35 -19.24 7.08
CA GLU A 293 31.30 -17.78 6.86
C GLU A 293 32.58 -17.28 6.19
N ILE A 294 32.42 -16.50 5.12
CA ILE A 294 33.52 -15.82 4.44
C ILE A 294 33.34 -14.33 4.62
N LEU A 295 34.38 -13.65 5.15
CA LEU A 295 34.37 -12.19 5.25
C LEU A 295 34.32 -11.59 3.84
N VAL A 296 33.32 -10.75 3.59
CA VAL A 296 33.11 -10.05 2.32
C VAL A 296 33.80 -8.69 2.36
N VAL A 297 33.50 -7.91 3.39
CA VAL A 297 33.99 -6.55 3.57
C VAL A 297 33.94 -6.20 5.06
N GLU A 298 34.84 -5.35 5.50
CA GLU A 298 34.82 -4.79 6.84
C GLU A 298 35.16 -3.31 6.85
N ASP A 299 34.68 -2.66 7.88
CA ASP A 299 35.08 -1.32 8.26
C ASP A 299 35.42 -1.33 9.76
N THR A 300 36.67 -0.98 10.07
CA THR A 300 37.26 -1.10 11.40
C THR A 300 37.49 0.25 12.06
N HIS A 301 36.89 1.33 11.56
CA HIS A 301 37.00 2.60 12.26
C HIS A 301 36.28 2.54 13.62
N LEU A 302 36.77 3.33 14.58
CA LEU A 302 36.18 3.38 15.91
C LEU A 302 35.00 4.35 15.91
N GLY A 303 33.85 3.86 16.36
CA GLY A 303 32.61 4.61 16.45
C GLY A 303 32.10 4.75 17.88
N GLU A 304 31.25 5.75 18.09
CA GLU A 304 30.58 6.02 19.36
C GLU A 304 29.09 6.26 19.12
N ALA A 305 28.24 5.42 19.72
CA ALA A 305 26.79 5.62 19.78
C ALA A 305 26.36 6.14 21.16
N SER A 306 25.66 7.27 21.18
CA SER A 306 25.07 7.94 22.35
C SER A 306 24.11 9.03 21.88
N SER A 307 23.58 9.85 22.79
CA SER A 307 22.83 11.07 22.44
C SER A 307 23.61 12.09 21.58
N SER A 308 24.93 11.95 21.44
CA SER A 308 25.76 12.69 20.48
C SER A 308 26.62 11.71 19.67
N PRO A 309 26.06 11.07 18.63
CA PRO A 309 26.76 10.03 17.87
C PRO A 309 27.97 10.58 17.11
N LYS A 310 29.08 9.85 17.11
CA LYS A 310 30.30 10.19 16.36
C LYS A 310 30.89 8.96 15.69
N GLY A 311 31.03 8.99 14.36
CA GLY A 311 31.60 7.88 13.61
C GLY A 311 30.82 6.57 13.82
N ASN A 312 29.51 6.63 14.04
CA ASN A 312 28.69 5.45 14.27
C ASN A 312 28.11 4.88 12.97
N MET A 313 28.43 5.48 11.81
CA MET A 313 28.05 5.02 10.48
C MET A 313 29.26 4.41 9.78
N TYR A 314 29.12 3.16 9.35
CA TYR A 314 30.14 2.36 8.70
C TYR A 314 29.85 2.26 7.22
N GLN A 315 30.90 2.26 6.39
CA GLN A 315 30.73 2.23 4.93
C GLN A 315 31.29 0.94 4.38
N LEU A 316 30.40 -0.01 4.13
CA LEU A 316 30.73 -1.31 3.55
C LEU A 316 30.52 -1.25 2.04
N GLN A 317 31.61 -1.04 1.28
CA GLN A 317 31.56 -1.08 -0.17
C GLN A 317 31.49 -2.53 -0.66
N LEU A 318 30.37 -2.91 -1.27
CA LEU A 318 30.13 -4.29 -1.66
C LEU A 318 30.85 -4.63 -2.98
N PRO A 319 31.50 -5.81 -3.09
CA PRO A 319 32.05 -6.28 -4.35
C PRO A 319 31.00 -6.40 -5.46
N THR A 320 31.39 -6.19 -6.72
CA THR A 320 30.48 -6.27 -7.88
C THR A 320 30.20 -7.70 -8.33
N ASP A 321 31.02 -8.65 -7.91
CA ASP A 321 30.93 -10.09 -8.22
C ASP A 321 30.20 -10.88 -7.13
N LEU A 322 29.59 -10.19 -6.16
CA LEU A 322 28.74 -10.82 -5.17
C LEU A 322 27.62 -11.59 -5.88
N THR A 323 27.47 -12.86 -5.50
CA THR A 323 26.35 -13.67 -5.92
C THR A 323 25.35 -13.75 -4.80
N TRP A 324 24.08 -13.78 -5.15
CA TRP A 324 22.96 -14.13 -4.28
C TRP A 324 23.27 -15.23 -3.25
N GLY A 325 22.77 -15.04 -2.03
CA GLY A 325 23.01 -15.92 -0.90
C GLY A 325 22.76 -15.24 0.44
N ARG A 326 23.07 -15.95 1.53
CA ARG A 326 22.89 -15.45 2.88
C ARG A 326 24.06 -14.57 3.31
N TYR A 327 23.75 -13.39 3.84
CA TYR A 327 24.72 -12.43 4.34
C TYR A 327 24.42 -11.99 5.77
N LEU A 328 25.43 -12.03 6.63
CA LEU A 328 25.36 -11.64 8.04
C LEU A 328 26.18 -10.38 8.27
N LEU A 329 25.54 -9.33 8.77
CA LEU A 329 26.22 -8.18 9.32
C LEU A 329 26.57 -8.49 10.78
N ARG A 330 27.86 -8.41 11.12
CA ARG A 330 28.38 -8.59 12.48
C ARG A 330 28.97 -7.28 12.97
N VAL A 331 28.40 -6.75 14.04
CA VAL A 331 28.89 -5.57 14.76
C VAL A 331 29.67 -6.03 15.97
N SER A 332 30.92 -5.58 16.10
CA SER A 332 31.70 -5.75 17.32
C SER A 332 31.68 -4.45 18.12
N TYR A 333 31.25 -4.51 19.37
CA TYR A 333 31.12 -3.32 20.23
C TYR A 333 31.55 -3.60 21.66
N GLU A 334 31.76 -2.54 22.42
CA GLU A 334 32.06 -2.58 23.85
C GLU A 334 31.07 -1.70 24.60
N GLY A 335 30.29 -2.35 25.47
CA GLY A 335 29.36 -1.69 26.36
C GLY A 335 30.02 -1.29 27.68
N LEU A 336 29.55 -0.20 28.27
CA LEU A 336 30.15 0.42 29.45
C LEU A 336 29.33 0.21 30.73
N GLY A 337 28.12 -0.37 30.65
CA GLY A 337 27.27 -0.56 31.82
C GLY A 337 25.79 -0.73 31.50
N TYR A 338 24.92 -0.13 32.32
CA TYR A 338 23.47 -0.22 32.19
C TYR A 338 22.93 0.91 31.31
N TYR A 339 22.27 0.54 30.22
CA TYR A 339 21.68 1.47 29.27
C TYR A 339 20.18 1.61 29.54
N ASP A 340 19.76 2.84 29.80
CA ASP A 340 18.37 3.30 29.94
C ASP A 340 17.65 3.40 28.58
N GLY A 341 18.42 3.57 27.51
CA GLY A 341 17.97 3.66 26.13
C GLY A 341 17.99 2.33 25.38
N SER A 342 17.28 2.28 24.24
CA SER A 342 17.33 1.14 23.33
C SER A 342 18.55 1.24 22.41
N LEU A 343 19.33 0.16 22.32
CA LEU A 343 20.40 0.06 21.34
C LEU A 343 19.79 -0.35 20.00
N VAL A 344 20.05 0.41 18.93
CA VAL A 344 19.45 0.22 17.62
C VAL A 344 20.53 -0.09 16.60
N LEU A 345 20.33 -1.12 15.78
CA LEU A 345 21.12 -1.42 14.60
C LEU A 345 20.28 -1.08 13.37
N GLY A 346 20.83 -0.30 12.45
CA GLY A 346 20.12 0.08 11.23
C GLY A 346 21.00 0.28 10.01
N LEU A 347 20.38 0.61 8.87
CA LEU A 347 21.02 1.00 7.61
C LEU A 347 20.63 2.43 7.24
N ASN A 348 21.60 3.21 6.77
CA ASN A 348 21.35 4.57 6.27
C ASN A 348 20.86 4.57 4.82
N ARG A 349 19.86 5.41 4.51
CA ARG A 349 19.24 5.58 3.20
C ARG A 349 20.23 5.89 2.09
N LYS A 350 21.32 6.60 2.37
CA LYS A 350 22.37 6.87 1.35
C LYS A 350 23.01 5.59 0.80
N GLY A 351 22.93 4.49 1.55
CA GLY A 351 23.31 3.17 1.06
C GLY A 351 22.19 2.45 0.33
N MET A 352 20.94 2.86 0.54
CA MET A 352 19.69 2.22 0.07
C MET A 352 19.16 2.78 -1.26
N GLU A 353 19.93 3.60 -1.96
CA GLU A 353 19.51 4.16 -3.25
C GLU A 353 19.20 3.05 -4.26
N GLY A 354 17.94 2.97 -4.69
CA GLY A 354 17.46 1.93 -5.61
C GLY A 354 16.80 0.73 -4.92
N TYR A 355 16.84 0.61 -3.59
CA TYR A 355 15.98 -0.35 -2.90
C TYR A 355 14.52 0.13 -2.99
N ILE A 356 13.59 -0.79 -3.20
CA ILE A 356 12.16 -0.54 -3.06
C ILE A 356 11.50 -1.61 -2.21
N SER A 357 10.44 -1.23 -1.51
CA SER A 357 9.63 -2.11 -0.71
C SER A 357 8.17 -1.69 -0.71
N CYS A 358 7.27 -2.67 -0.74
CA CYS A 358 5.89 -2.56 -0.31
C CYS A 358 5.67 -3.62 0.78
N ALA A 359 5.53 -3.17 2.02
CA ALA A 359 5.43 -4.03 3.19
C ALA A 359 4.27 -3.63 4.10
N LEU A 360 3.74 -4.62 4.81
CA LEU A 360 2.73 -4.46 5.83
C LEU A 360 3.34 -4.82 7.18
N PRO A 361 3.74 -3.83 8.00
CA PRO A 361 4.06 -4.06 9.39
C PRO A 361 2.83 -4.59 10.13
N TRP A 362 3.02 -5.64 10.92
CA TRP A 362 1.97 -6.26 11.73
C TRP A 362 2.31 -6.16 13.21
N GLY A 363 3.48 -6.68 13.60
CA GLY A 363 4.03 -6.56 14.95
C GLY A 363 3.24 -7.27 16.06
N GLN A 364 2.25 -8.10 15.74
CA GLN A 364 1.40 -8.81 16.70
C GLN A 364 1.45 -10.33 16.52
N GLN A 365 1.09 -11.07 17.57
CA GLN A 365 0.90 -12.52 17.51
C GLN A 365 -0.42 -12.84 16.81
N LEU A 366 -0.39 -13.75 15.83
CA LEU A 366 -1.59 -14.39 15.29
C LEU A 366 -1.98 -15.53 16.23
N ALA A 367 -3.20 -15.49 16.77
CA ALA A 367 -3.72 -16.55 17.60
C ALA A 367 -4.02 -17.82 16.78
N ALA A 368 -4.29 -18.93 17.48
CA ALA A 368 -4.62 -20.19 16.85
C ALA A 368 -5.85 -20.07 15.94
N GLY A 369 -5.66 -20.42 14.66
CA GLY A 369 -6.73 -20.35 13.64
C GLY A 369 -6.92 -18.96 13.02
N GLU A 370 -6.18 -17.94 13.46
CA GLU A 370 -6.18 -16.64 12.81
C GLU A 370 -5.31 -16.62 11.55
N SER A 371 -5.66 -15.72 10.64
CA SER A 371 -4.86 -15.44 9.46
C SER A 371 -4.88 -13.94 9.19
N VAL A 372 -3.78 -13.42 8.68
CA VAL A 372 -3.71 -12.07 8.12
C VAL A 372 -3.45 -12.16 6.63
N GLU A 373 -4.04 -11.25 5.86
CA GLU A 373 -3.85 -11.16 4.42
C GLU A 373 -3.27 -9.80 4.05
N ALA A 374 -2.19 -9.81 3.27
CA ALA A 374 -1.68 -8.64 2.60
C ALA A 374 -2.03 -8.72 1.10
N SER A 375 -2.29 -7.57 0.49
CA SER A 375 -2.67 -7.47 -0.92
C SER A 375 -1.84 -6.40 -1.64
N LEU A 376 -1.14 -6.80 -2.70
CA LEU A 376 -0.31 -5.96 -3.56
C LEU A 376 -1.00 -5.77 -4.91
N LEU A 377 -1.18 -4.52 -5.30
CA LEU A 377 -1.52 -4.09 -6.64
C LEU A 377 -0.25 -4.01 -7.50
N LEU A 378 -0.26 -4.62 -8.69
CA LEU A 378 0.69 -4.39 -9.77
C LEU A 378 -0.09 -3.92 -10.99
N ALA A 379 0.09 -2.67 -11.43
CA ALA A 379 -0.69 -2.09 -12.53
C ALA A 379 0.17 -1.56 -13.65
N ALA A 380 -0.28 -1.74 -14.89
CA ALA A 380 0.30 -1.05 -16.04
C ALA A 380 -0.22 0.39 -16.08
N ALA A 381 0.70 1.33 -16.28
CA ALA A 381 0.39 2.71 -16.56
C ALA A 381 0.91 3.04 -17.98
N PRO A 382 0.03 3.40 -18.93
CA PRO A 382 0.51 3.92 -20.21
C PRO A 382 1.37 5.18 -19.97
N PRO A 383 2.37 5.43 -20.84
CA PRO A 383 3.14 6.67 -20.79
C PRO A 383 2.22 7.89 -20.67
N ASP A 384 2.57 8.82 -19.80
CA ASP A 384 1.85 10.07 -19.53
C ASP A 384 0.40 9.92 -18.97
N HIS A 385 -0.06 8.69 -18.68
CA HIS A 385 -1.42 8.42 -18.16
C HIS A 385 -1.41 7.73 -16.78
N LEU A 386 -0.45 8.10 -15.93
CA LEU A 386 -0.34 7.53 -14.58
C LEU A 386 -1.60 7.79 -13.74
N ASN A 387 -2.12 9.02 -13.77
CA ASN A 387 -3.28 9.41 -12.96
C ASN A 387 -4.54 8.67 -13.40
N GLU A 388 -4.76 8.52 -14.70
CA GLU A 388 -5.90 7.83 -15.27
C GLU A 388 -5.82 6.32 -14.98
N ALA A 389 -4.63 5.72 -14.99
CA ALA A 389 -4.44 4.33 -14.58
C ALA A 389 -4.76 4.12 -13.09
N VAL A 390 -4.34 5.04 -12.22
CA VAL A 390 -4.69 5.00 -10.77
C VAL A 390 -6.19 5.19 -10.58
N LEU A 391 -6.80 6.18 -11.24
CA LEU A 391 -8.23 6.43 -11.15
C LEU A 391 -9.01 5.21 -11.64
N HIS A 392 -8.63 4.60 -12.76
CA HIS A 392 -9.27 3.39 -13.26
C HIS A 392 -9.27 2.26 -12.23
N TYR A 393 -8.15 2.05 -11.54
CA TYR A 393 -8.08 1.10 -10.43
C TYR A 393 -9.04 1.49 -9.29
N VAL A 394 -8.99 2.74 -8.79
CA VAL A 394 -9.83 3.21 -7.68
C VAL A 394 -11.32 3.07 -8.01
N GLU A 395 -11.70 3.40 -9.24
CA GLU A 395 -13.06 3.31 -9.78
C GLU A 395 -13.59 1.87 -9.82
N ASN A 396 -12.71 0.93 -10.16
CA ASN A 396 -13.06 -0.47 -10.23
C ASN A 396 -13.16 -1.13 -8.86
N GLU A 397 -12.41 -0.65 -7.87
CA GLU A 397 -12.37 -1.26 -6.54
C GLU A 397 -13.33 -0.65 -5.53
N ARG A 398 -13.60 0.66 -5.62
CA ARG A 398 -14.44 1.31 -4.63
C ARG A 398 -15.90 0.82 -4.69
N PRO A 399 -16.61 0.82 -3.55
CA PRO A 399 -18.00 0.32 -3.49
C PRO A 399 -19.00 1.13 -4.31
N ARG A 400 -18.73 2.43 -4.52
CA ARG A 400 -19.63 3.36 -5.20
C ARG A 400 -18.85 4.21 -6.18
N LYS A 401 -19.40 4.41 -7.38
CA LYS A 401 -18.87 5.43 -8.29
C LYS A 401 -18.93 6.83 -7.64
N ALA A 402 -17.79 7.51 -7.55
CA ALA A 402 -17.58 8.95 -7.53
C ALA A 402 -18.66 9.58 -8.38
N ALA A 403 -19.52 10.20 -7.62
CA ALA A 403 -20.42 11.22 -8.05
C ALA A 403 -20.13 12.37 -7.10
N PRO A 404 -20.21 13.61 -7.59
CA PRO A 404 -20.30 14.76 -6.70
C PRO A 404 -21.40 14.53 -5.65
N LEU A 405 -21.14 14.98 -4.43
CA LEU A 405 -22.14 15.10 -3.37
C LEU A 405 -22.20 16.58 -3.01
N LEU A 406 -23.19 17.29 -3.57
CA LEU A 406 -23.42 18.68 -3.25
C LEU A 406 -23.97 18.76 -1.83
N HIS A 407 -23.15 19.15 -0.87
CA HIS A 407 -23.57 19.25 0.51
C HIS A 407 -23.30 20.64 1.09
N TYR A 408 -24.15 21.03 2.03
CA TYR A 408 -23.85 22.11 2.97
C TYR A 408 -23.02 21.51 4.12
N ASN A 409 -22.02 22.23 4.62
CA ASN A 409 -21.27 21.85 5.82
C ASN A 409 -21.39 23.01 6.84
N SER A 410 -21.83 22.69 8.06
CA SER A 410 -22.09 23.69 9.11
C SER A 410 -20.84 24.34 9.68
N TRP A 411 -19.65 23.73 9.53
CA TRP A 411 -18.37 24.29 10.00
C TRP A 411 -18.24 25.73 9.53
N TYR A 412 -18.40 25.97 8.23
CA TYR A 412 -18.17 27.28 7.59
C TYR A 412 -19.25 28.34 7.87
N ASP A 413 -20.20 28.08 8.77
CA ASP A 413 -21.36 28.95 8.99
C ASP A 413 -21.78 29.00 10.48
N ILE A 414 -22.43 27.94 10.97
CA ILE A 414 -22.97 27.93 12.34
C ILE A 414 -22.05 27.23 13.35
N GLY A 415 -21.17 26.31 12.90
CA GLY A 415 -20.42 25.38 13.76
C GLY A 415 -18.99 25.77 14.15
N THR A 416 -18.25 26.58 13.38
CA THR A 416 -16.83 26.86 13.69
C THR A 416 -16.64 27.41 15.11
N GLY A 417 -16.07 26.57 15.99
CA GLY A 417 -15.68 26.92 17.35
C GLY A 417 -16.83 27.27 18.29
N ARG A 418 -18.07 26.89 17.98
CA ARG A 418 -19.22 27.15 18.87
C ARG A 418 -20.32 26.10 18.73
N PRO A 419 -20.99 25.73 19.83
CA PRO A 419 -22.18 24.89 19.75
C PRO A 419 -23.33 25.65 19.08
N TYR A 420 -24.22 24.91 18.43
CA TYR A 420 -25.45 25.43 17.83
C TYR A 420 -26.64 24.54 18.20
N THR A 421 -27.85 25.05 17.95
CA THR A 421 -29.07 24.33 18.27
C THR A 421 -29.66 23.64 17.04
N GLU A 422 -30.57 22.69 17.27
CA GLU A 422 -31.36 22.07 16.19
C GLU A 422 -32.15 23.13 15.40
N GLN A 423 -32.59 24.20 16.07
CA GLN A 423 -33.34 25.28 15.44
C GLN A 423 -32.46 26.14 14.51
N ASP A 424 -31.20 26.38 14.88
CA ASP A 424 -30.25 27.09 14.01
C ASP A 424 -30.02 26.32 12.72
N ALA A 425 -29.79 25.00 12.84
CA ALA A 425 -29.62 24.10 11.70
C ALA A 425 -30.89 24.03 10.81
N ILE A 426 -32.08 23.96 11.41
CA ILE A 426 -33.35 24.01 10.67
C ILE A 426 -33.49 25.33 9.89
N GLY A 427 -33.11 26.44 10.51
CA GLY A 427 -33.11 27.76 9.87
C GLY A 427 -32.24 27.80 8.61
N VAL A 428 -31.04 27.21 8.69
CA VAL A 428 -30.15 27.05 7.54
C VAL A 428 -30.78 26.19 6.45
N VAL A 429 -31.33 25.03 6.80
CA VAL A 429 -31.99 24.12 5.84
C VAL A 429 -33.06 24.86 5.05
N HIS A 430 -33.94 25.59 5.74
CA HIS A 430 -34.98 26.37 5.07
C HIS A 430 -34.44 27.51 4.21
N SER A 431 -33.46 28.25 4.72
CA SER A 431 -32.86 29.38 4.00
C SER A 431 -32.16 28.92 2.72
N MET A 432 -31.23 27.97 2.85
CA MET A 432 -30.46 27.43 1.73
C MET A 432 -31.34 26.64 0.78
N GLY A 433 -32.17 25.72 1.29
CA GLY A 433 -33.04 24.87 0.48
C GLY A 433 -34.01 25.70 -0.36
N SER A 434 -34.59 26.76 0.22
CA SER A 434 -35.48 27.67 -0.53
C SER A 434 -34.72 28.52 -1.55
N ALA A 435 -33.54 29.05 -1.19
CA ALA A 435 -32.75 29.89 -2.09
C ALA A 435 -32.22 29.11 -3.31
N LEU A 436 -31.71 27.90 -3.09
CA LEU A 436 -31.19 27.01 -4.14
C LEU A 436 -32.33 26.36 -4.93
N GLY A 437 -33.42 25.96 -4.26
CA GLY A 437 -34.60 25.42 -4.92
C GLY A 437 -35.25 26.40 -5.91
N ARG A 438 -35.29 27.70 -5.59
CA ARG A 438 -35.72 28.75 -6.55
C ARG A 438 -34.85 28.85 -7.80
N ARG A 439 -33.64 28.31 -7.76
CA ARG A 439 -32.68 28.25 -8.87
C ARG A 439 -32.64 26.87 -9.54
N GLY A 440 -33.53 25.95 -9.14
CA GLY A 440 -33.56 24.58 -9.65
C GLY A 440 -32.42 23.70 -9.13
N ILE A 441 -31.78 24.07 -8.01
CA ILE A 441 -30.69 23.32 -7.40
C ILE A 441 -31.19 22.66 -6.11
N THR A 442 -30.95 21.36 -5.99
CA THR A 442 -31.19 20.58 -4.76
C THR A 442 -29.85 20.25 -4.10
N VAL A 443 -29.74 20.50 -2.80
CA VAL A 443 -28.60 20.04 -1.99
C VAL A 443 -28.80 18.57 -1.68
N ASP A 444 -27.78 17.73 -1.88
CA ASP A 444 -27.87 16.29 -1.62
C ASP A 444 -27.90 16.00 -0.11
N ALA A 445 -27.11 16.73 0.67
CA ALA A 445 -27.03 16.55 2.12
C ALA A 445 -26.72 17.84 2.89
N TYR A 446 -27.24 17.94 4.10
CA TYR A 446 -26.79 18.91 5.10
C TYR A 446 -25.91 18.18 6.12
N LEU A 447 -24.61 18.49 6.12
CA LEU A 447 -23.62 17.93 7.02
C LEU A 447 -23.47 18.85 8.23
N LEU A 448 -23.84 18.33 9.40
CA LEU A 448 -23.58 18.93 10.70
C LEU A 448 -22.16 18.58 11.13
N ASP A 449 -21.26 19.55 10.95
CA ASP A 449 -19.90 19.52 11.48
C ASP A 449 -19.88 19.85 12.98
N ASP A 450 -18.68 19.98 13.56
CA ASP A 450 -18.43 20.17 14.99
C ASP A 450 -19.35 21.22 15.65
N GLY A 451 -19.86 20.91 16.85
CA GLY A 451 -20.77 21.74 17.63
C GLY A 451 -22.22 21.22 17.77
N TRP A 452 -22.52 20.00 17.28
CA TRP A 452 -23.83 19.35 17.48
C TRP A 452 -23.90 18.47 18.73
N ASP A 453 -22.76 17.91 19.16
CA ASP A 453 -22.61 17.01 20.30
C ASP A 453 -22.14 17.75 21.56
N ASP A 454 -22.19 17.04 22.70
CA ASP A 454 -21.67 17.51 23.99
C ASP A 454 -20.27 16.90 24.27
N PRO A 455 -19.17 17.66 24.09
CA PRO A 455 -17.83 17.14 24.28
C PRO A 455 -17.50 16.80 25.75
N GLU A 456 -18.26 17.35 26.70
CA GLU A 456 -18.12 17.08 28.14
C GLU A 456 -19.12 16.01 28.63
N GLY A 457 -20.01 15.56 27.73
CA GLY A 457 -21.07 14.61 28.01
C GLY A 457 -20.71 13.16 27.66
N PRO A 458 -21.70 12.26 27.63
CA PRO A 458 -21.52 10.92 27.08
C PRO A 458 -21.07 10.99 25.62
N LEU A 459 -20.15 10.09 25.24
CA LEU A 459 -19.57 10.04 23.91
C LEU A 459 -20.66 10.00 22.81
N TRP A 460 -20.62 10.98 21.90
CA TRP A 460 -21.57 11.18 20.78
C TRP A 460 -23.02 11.46 21.18
N ASP A 461 -23.28 12.03 22.36
CA ASP A 461 -24.62 12.52 22.72
C ASP A 461 -24.85 13.96 22.27
N PHE A 462 -26.10 14.27 21.95
CA PHE A 462 -26.49 15.60 21.50
C PHE A 462 -26.31 16.64 22.60
N ASN A 463 -25.83 17.84 22.23
CA ASN A 463 -25.83 18.95 23.18
C ASN A 463 -27.25 19.40 23.55
N SER A 464 -27.36 20.21 24.61
CA SER A 464 -28.64 20.71 25.12
C SER A 464 -29.51 21.48 24.11
N GLY A 465 -28.92 21.97 23.00
CA GLY A 465 -29.60 22.62 21.89
C GLY A 465 -30.37 21.68 20.95
N PHE A 466 -30.22 20.36 21.11
CA PHE A 466 -30.83 19.33 20.27
C PHE A 466 -31.87 18.50 21.03
N SER A 467 -32.85 19.18 21.61
CA SER A 467 -33.91 18.54 22.43
C SER A 467 -34.70 17.43 21.71
N ALA A 468 -34.83 17.48 20.37
CA ALA A 468 -35.50 16.43 19.60
C ALA A 468 -34.52 15.47 18.90
N LYS A 469 -33.24 15.46 19.30
CA LYS A 469 -32.20 14.56 18.77
C LYS A 469 -32.14 14.55 17.24
N ALA A 470 -32.16 15.75 16.66
CA ALA A 470 -32.17 16.02 15.22
C ALA A 470 -33.36 15.47 14.43
N GLN A 471 -34.42 14.98 15.08
CA GLN A 471 -35.59 14.45 14.39
C GLN A 471 -36.27 15.52 13.52
N LYS A 472 -36.44 16.73 14.05
CA LYS A 472 -37.10 17.83 13.33
C LYS A 472 -36.19 18.35 12.21
N LEU A 473 -34.88 18.37 12.46
CA LEU A 473 -33.90 18.71 11.43
C LEU A 473 -33.93 17.73 10.26
N ARG A 474 -34.02 16.42 10.53
CA ARG A 474 -34.16 15.39 9.49
C ARG A 474 -35.43 15.58 8.67
N GLU A 475 -36.55 15.89 9.32
CA GLU A 475 -37.82 16.20 8.64
C GLU A 475 -37.71 17.45 7.76
N ALA A 476 -37.04 18.50 8.24
CA ALA A 476 -36.77 19.71 7.47
C ALA A 476 -35.90 19.42 6.23
N ALA A 477 -34.81 18.68 6.37
CA ALA A 477 -33.95 18.29 5.25
C ALA A 477 -34.71 17.45 4.21
N ALA A 478 -35.48 16.47 4.67
CA ALA A 478 -36.31 15.62 3.82
C ALA A 478 -37.36 16.41 3.03
N SER A 479 -37.87 17.53 3.57
CA SER A 479 -38.82 18.39 2.86
C SER A 479 -38.25 19.06 1.61
N TYR A 480 -36.91 19.17 1.50
CA TYR A 480 -36.20 19.62 0.32
C TYR A 480 -35.60 18.49 -0.52
N GLY A 481 -35.87 17.23 -0.17
CA GLY A 481 -35.28 16.06 -0.83
C GLY A 481 -33.82 15.81 -0.47
N SER A 482 -33.34 16.38 0.65
CA SER A 482 -31.96 16.30 1.10
C SER A 482 -31.78 15.28 2.23
N ALA A 483 -30.60 14.67 2.32
CA ALA A 483 -30.16 13.85 3.45
C ALA A 483 -29.59 14.71 4.58
N LEU A 484 -29.36 14.08 5.74
CA LEU A 484 -28.68 14.66 6.90
C LEU A 484 -27.41 13.84 7.19
N GLY A 485 -26.29 14.51 7.47
CA GLY A 485 -25.03 13.90 7.87
C GLY A 485 -24.46 14.57 9.12
N PHE A 486 -23.53 13.88 9.79
CA PHE A 486 -22.83 14.35 10.98
C PHE A 486 -21.33 14.09 10.82
N TRP A 487 -20.51 15.00 11.32
CA TRP A 487 -19.08 14.80 11.57
C TRP A 487 -18.88 14.09 12.90
#